data_AF-A0A6H2F4D9-F1
#
_entry.id   AF-A0A6H2F4D9-F1
#
_cell.length_a   1.000
_cell.length_b   1.000
_cell.length_c   1.000
_cell.angle_alpha   90.00
_cell.angle_beta   90.00
_cell.angle_gamma   90.00
#
_symmetry.space_group_name_H-M   'P 1'
#
loop_
_entity.id
_entity.type
_entity.pdbx_description
1 polymer ?
#
loop_
_entity_poly.entity_id
_entity_poly.type
_entity_poly.pdbx_seq_one_letter_code
_entity_poly.pdbx_strand_id
1 'polypeptide(L)' 'MDDIIFGWKIIKFVKSKAIIYCKDNMTLGIGAGQIIDSIKLATIKAKERKFILKRSSIISDVFFPF' A
#
# COMPACT_ATOMS: atom_id res chain seq x y z
N MET A 1 -1.68 15.40 1.65
CA MET A 1 -3.05 14.97 1.28
C MET A 1 -3.04 14.30 -0.10
N ASP A 2 -2.18 14.77 -1.00
CA ASP A 2 -2.02 14.25 -2.36
C ASP A 2 -1.70 12.75 -2.44
N ASP A 3 -0.80 12.25 -1.59
CA ASP A 3 -0.44 10.81 -1.54
C ASP A 3 -1.63 9.88 -1.29
N ILE A 4 -2.61 10.34 -0.50
CA ILE A 4 -3.82 9.58 -0.19
C ILE A 4 -4.72 9.52 -1.43
N ILE A 5 -4.91 10.65 -2.11
CA ILE A 5 -5.70 10.73 -3.34
C ILE A 5 -5.04 9.90 -4.45
N PHE A 6 -3.72 9.98 -4.56
CA PHE A 6 -2.92 9.19 -5.48
C PHE A 6 -3.09 7.68 -5.21
N GLY A 7 -2.88 7.24 -3.96
CA GLY A 7 -3.07 5.84 -3.58
C GLY A 7 -4.49 5.35 -3.79
N TRP A 8 -5.51 6.19 -3.53
CA TRP A 8 -6.92 5.88 -3.79
C TRP A 8 -7.24 5.68 -5.28
N LYS A 9 -6.55 6.38 -6.18
CA LYS A 9 -6.71 6.14 -7.62
C LYS A 9 -6.10 4.80 -8.02
N ILE A 10 -4.93 4.47 -7.47
CA ILE A 10 -4.22 3.24 -7.83
C ILE A 10 -4.93 2.00 -7.29
N ILE A 11 -5.41 2.03 -6.04
CA ILE A 11 -5.92 0.84 -5.38
C ILE A 11 -7.15 0.23 -6.07
N LYS A 12 -7.91 1.04 -6.82
CA LYS A 12 -9.05 0.59 -7.65
C LYS A 12 -8.66 -0.40 -8.75
N PHE A 13 -7.39 -0.39 -9.16
CA PHE A 13 -6.85 -1.27 -10.21
C PHE A 13 -6.08 -2.47 -9.65
N VAL A 14 -6.02 -2.60 -8.32
CA VAL A 14 -5.30 -3.68 -7.64
C VAL A 14 -6.31 -4.72 -7.15
N LYS A 15 -5.98 -6.01 -7.30
CA LYS A 15 -6.86 -7.11 -6.87
C LYS A 15 -7.06 -7.08 -5.36
N SER A 16 -8.32 -7.07 -4.92
CA SER A 16 -8.69 -7.14 -3.51
C SER A 16 -8.23 -8.46 -2.86
N LYS A 17 -7.80 -8.50 -1.59
CA LYS A 17 -7.59 -7.41 -0.61
C LYS A 17 -6.22 -6.77 -0.82
N ALA A 18 -6.15 -5.45 -0.90
CA ALA A 18 -4.98 -4.70 -1.32
C ALA A 18 -4.51 -3.69 -0.27
N ILE A 19 -3.19 -3.53 -0.17
CA ILE A 19 -2.52 -2.57 0.70
C ILE A 19 -1.38 -1.92 -0.07
N ILE A 20 -1.40 -0.59 -0.10
CA ILE A 20 -0.44 0.23 -0.83
C ILE A 20 0.24 1.19 0.12
N TYR A 21 1.57 1.21 0.10
CA TYR A 21 2.37 2.28 0.67
C TYR A 21 2.65 3.33 -0.40
N CYS A 22 2.34 4.59 -0.12
CA CYS A 22 2.61 5.72 -1.00
C CYS A 22 3.38 6.82 -0.27
N LYS A 23 4.25 7.52 -0.99
CA LYS A 23 4.91 8.74 -0.54
C LYS A 23 5.39 9.55 -1.74
N ASP A 24 5.28 10.87 -1.67
CA ASP A 24 5.76 11.80 -2.70
C ASP A 24 5.21 11.44 -4.10
N ASN A 25 3.90 11.13 -4.18
CA ASN A 25 3.18 10.67 -5.37
C ASN A 25 3.77 9.41 -6.04
N MET A 26 4.46 8.56 -5.27
CA MET A 26 5.03 7.31 -5.74
C MET A 26 4.61 6.12 -4.87
N THR A 27 4.41 4.95 -5.48
CA THR A 27 4.19 3.71 -4.74
C THR A 27 5.51 3.15 -4.22
N LEU A 28 5.57 2.89 -2.92
CA LEU A 28 6.72 2.28 -2.25
C LEU A 28 6.57 0.76 -2.17
N GLY A 29 5.34 0.26 -2.08
CA GLY A 29 5.05 -1.17 -2.02
C GLY A 29 3.57 -1.47 -2.19
N ILE A 30 3.24 -2.57 -2.87
CA ILE A 30 1.86 -3.02 -3.13
C ILE A 30 1.74 -4.49 -2.76
N GLY A 31 0.89 -4.79 -1.79
CA GLY A 31 0.43 -6.13 -1.46
C GLY A 31 -1.01 -6.32 -1.92
N ALA A 32 -1.32 -7.48 -2.50
CA ALA A 32 -2.63 -7.74 -3.09
C ALA A 32 -2.94 -9.24 -3.06
N GLY A 33 -4.22 -9.59 -2.88
CA GLY A 33 -4.76 -10.92 -3.16
C GLY A 33 -4.81 -11.92 -1.99
N GLN A 34 -4.40 -11.55 -0.76
CA GLN A 34 -4.57 -12.40 0.43
C GLN A 34 -4.91 -11.59 1.69
N ILE A 35 -5.76 -12.14 2.57
CA ILE A 35 -6.43 -11.40 3.65
C ILE A 35 -5.47 -10.91 4.75
N ILE A 36 -4.50 -11.71 5.17
CA ILE A 36 -3.61 -11.41 6.30
C ILE A 36 -2.23 -10.95 5.81
N ASP A 37 -1.80 -11.40 4.63
CA ASP A 37 -0.42 -11.24 4.17
C ASP A 37 -0.19 -10.05 3.23
N SER A 38 -1.23 -9.27 2.90
CA SER A 38 -1.08 -8.10 2.04
C SER A 38 -0.22 -6.99 2.66
N ILE A 39 -0.33 -6.73 3.97
CA ILE A 39 0.59 -5.80 4.68
C ILE A 39 2.02 -6.30 4.58
N LYS A 40 2.24 -7.59 4.87
CA LYS A 40 3.58 -8.18 4.88
C LYS A 40 4.20 -8.09 3.50
N LEU A 41 3.45 -8.44 2.46
CA LEU A 41 3.93 -8.38 1.07
C LEU A 41 4.25 -6.96 0.63
N ALA A 42 3.41 -5.97 0.95
CA ALA A 42 3.67 -4.57 0.65
C ALA A 42 4.94 -4.08 1.37
N THR A 43 5.14 -4.52 2.61
CA THR A 43 6.30 -4.16 3.44
C THR A 43 7.59 -4.82 2.92
N ILE A 44 7.53 -6.09 2.54
CA ILE A 44 8.65 -6.83 1.95
C ILE A 44 9.09 -6.16 0.65
N LYS A 45 8.17 -5.87 -0.27
CA LYS A 45 8.48 -5.19 -1.53
C LYS A 45 9.13 -3.82 -1.33
N ALA A 46 8.65 -3.06 -0.35
CA ALA A 46 9.27 -1.76 -0.01
C ALA A 46 10.70 -1.94 0.52
N LYS A 47 10.92 -2.95 1.37
CA LYS A 47 12.26 -3.27 1.91
C LYS A 47 13.22 -3.78 0.83
N GLU A 48 12.78 -4.66 -0.06
CA GLU A 48 13.58 -5.15 -1.20
C GLU A 48 14.10 -4.00 -2.07
N ARG A 49 13.28 -2.95 -2.23
CA ARG A 49 13.62 -1.74 -2.98
C ARG A 49 14.36 -0.69 -2.15
N LYS A 50 14.72 -1.01 -0.90
CA LYS A 50 15.39 -0.11 0.06
C LYS A 50 14.62 1.18 0.32
N PHE A 51 13.29 1.17 0.18
CA PHE A 51 12.46 2.33 0.49
C PHE A 51 12.21 2.48 1.98
N ILE A 52 12.26 3.73 2.45
CA ILE A 52 11.95 4.09 3.83
C ILE A 52 10.45 4.33 3.93
N LEU A 53 9.74 3.44 4.64
CA LEU A 53 8.30 3.58 4.90
C LEU A 53 7.95 4.65 5.95
N LYS A 54 8.95 5.28 6.58
CA LYS A 54 8.70 6.32 7.59
C LYS A 54 8.01 7.53 6.95
N ARG A 55 6.89 7.95 7.55
CA ARG A 55 6.01 9.04 7.06
C ARG A 55 5.37 8.74 5.70
N SER A 56 5.20 7.48 5.32
CA SER A 56 4.38 7.11 4.16
C SER A 56 2.90 7.02 4.55
N SER A 57 2.04 7.14 3.55
CA SER A 57 0.61 6.89 3.68
C SER A 57 0.31 5.43 3.32
N ILE A 58 -0.61 4.81 4.06
CA ILE A 58 -1.13 3.46 3.77
C ILE A 58 -2.55 3.60 3.23
N ILE A 59 -2.84 2.92 2.12
CA ILE A 59 -4.16 2.88 1.51
C ILE A 59 -4.60 1.42 1.45
N SER A 60 -5.84 1.15 1.87
CA SER A 60 -6.47 -0.18 1.77
C SER A 60 -7.88 -0.08 1.20
N ASP A 61 -8.28 -1.09 0.42
CA ASP A 61 -9.59 -1.24 -0.21
C ASP A 61 -10.62 -1.92 0.71
N VAL A 62 -10.16 -2.52 1.80
CA VAL A 62 -10.95 -3.15 2.84
C VAL A 62 -10.75 -2.43 4.17
N PHE A 63 -11.80 -2.43 4.98
CA PHE A 63 -11.72 -1.98 6.37
C PHE A 63 -10.78 -2.88 7.18
N PHE A 64 -9.92 -2.26 8.00
CA PHE A 64 -9.15 -2.98 9.02
C PHE A 64 -10.07 -3.26 10.21
N PRO A 65 -10.33 -4.53 10.56
CA PRO A 65 -11.25 -4.86 11.64
C PRO A 65 -10.76 -4.44 13.03
N PHE A 66 -9.50 -4.03 13.16
CA PHE A 66 -8.85 -3.54 14.38
C PHE A 66 -7.62 -2.69 14.03
#